data_AF-A0A2K2TYM3-F1
#
_entry.id   AF-A0A2K2TYM3-F1
#
_cell.length_a   1.000
_cell.length_b   1.000
_cell.length_c   1.000
_cell.angle_alpha   90.00
_cell.angle_beta   90.00
_cell.angle_gamma   90.00
#
_symmetry.space_group_name_H-M   'P 1'
#
loop_
_entity.id
_entity.type
_entity.pdbx_description
1 polymer ?
#
loop_
_entity_poly.entity_id
_entity_poly.type
_entity_poly.pdbx_seq_one_letter_code
_entity_poly.pdbx_strand_id
1 'polypeptide(L)'
;MEKGIYTESDCIETGSSCSIKGKVIVLKASALGEDSPSQLCYCVGGDGADADAVNQSVFVIDLYQGEYARWRRSDVVGVLKPELLSEHERLQLSQIRPAGALPLEEHEPRYSGYSFLPDGRYTTGVWLCSENEVKDYVEMQLPYQHRIMICDRNDYCVLEIEEGTVLFPTAEDIKAMEQEQEAVSGTMDMT
;
A
#
# COMPACT_ATOMS: atom_id res chain seq x y z
N MET A 1 17.83 4.57 13.20
CA MET A 1 19.06 4.85 12.42
C MET A 1 18.66 4.74 10.96
N GLU A 2 18.71 5.84 10.21
CA GLU A 2 18.55 5.77 8.75
C GLU A 2 19.76 5.02 8.18
N LYS A 3 19.48 4.02 7.35
CA LYS A 3 20.52 3.24 6.68
C LYS A 3 21.14 4.13 5.59
N GLY A 4 22.46 4.12 5.48
CA GLY A 4 23.20 5.02 4.58
C GLY A 4 22.80 4.89 3.10
N ILE A 5 23.38 3.90 2.39
CA ILE A 5 23.14 3.68 0.96
C ILE A 5 22.59 2.26 0.76
N TYR A 6 21.46 2.17 0.10
CA TYR A 6 20.87 0.91 -0.36
C TYR A 6 21.51 0.45 -1.67
N THR A 7 21.72 -0.86 -1.77
CA THR A 7 22.39 -1.53 -2.89
C THR A 7 21.58 -2.74 -3.37
N GLU A 8 22.05 -3.42 -4.40
CA GLU A 8 21.42 -4.65 -4.90
C GLU A 8 21.28 -5.74 -3.82
N SER A 9 22.20 -5.80 -2.85
CA SER A 9 22.16 -6.75 -1.73
C SER A 9 20.97 -6.54 -0.78
N ASP A 10 20.37 -5.36 -0.83
CA ASP A 10 19.21 -4.94 -0.04
C ASP A 10 17.89 -5.20 -0.75
N CYS A 11 17.95 -5.70 -1.99
CA CYS A 11 16.79 -5.95 -2.81
C CYS A 11 16.43 -7.45 -2.82
N ILE A 12 15.13 -7.75 -2.93
CA ILE A 12 14.63 -9.12 -3.19
C ILE A 12 14.67 -9.47 -4.68
N GLU A 13 14.52 -8.46 -5.53
CA GLU A 13 14.51 -8.60 -6.98
C GLU A 13 15.27 -7.43 -7.60
N THR A 14 16.10 -7.71 -8.60
CA THR A 14 16.85 -6.71 -9.37
C THR A 14 16.75 -7.00 -10.87
N GLY A 15 17.17 -6.05 -11.71
CA GLY A 15 17.12 -6.19 -13.16
C GLY A 15 15.74 -5.92 -13.77
N SER A 16 15.64 -6.05 -15.09
CA SER A 16 14.45 -5.68 -15.88
C SER A 16 13.39 -6.78 -15.95
N SER A 17 13.74 -8.04 -15.68
CA SER A 17 12.83 -9.19 -15.82
C SER A 17 11.81 -9.32 -14.70
N CYS A 18 11.89 -8.51 -13.65
CA CYS A 18 10.88 -8.43 -12.60
C CYS A 18 9.98 -7.21 -12.79
N SER A 19 8.72 -7.33 -12.38
CA SER A 19 7.83 -6.17 -12.23
C SER A 19 8.10 -5.50 -10.89
N ILE A 20 8.20 -4.17 -10.92
CA ILE A 20 8.34 -3.31 -9.74
C ILE A 20 7.05 -2.57 -9.39
N LYS A 21 6.00 -2.75 -10.20
CA LYS A 21 4.71 -2.10 -9.98
C LYS A 21 4.12 -2.51 -8.62
N GLY A 22 3.67 -1.52 -7.86
CA GLY A 22 3.06 -1.74 -6.55
C GLY A 22 4.06 -2.14 -5.45
N LYS A 23 5.35 -1.84 -5.62
CA LYS A 23 6.40 -2.24 -4.69
C LYS A 23 7.25 -1.04 -4.26
N VAL A 24 7.90 -1.16 -3.11
CA VAL A 24 8.95 -0.22 -2.68
C VAL A 24 10.23 -0.54 -3.43
N ILE A 25 10.76 0.47 -4.13
CA ILE A 25 11.94 0.37 -4.97
C ILE A 25 13.07 1.20 -4.41
N VAL A 26 14.29 0.81 -4.77
CA VAL A 26 15.52 1.52 -4.48
C VAL A 26 16.00 2.22 -5.74
N LEU A 27 16.24 3.53 -5.68
CA LEU A 27 16.88 4.32 -6.73
C LEU A 27 18.41 4.27 -6.59
N LYS A 28 19.12 4.36 -7.70
CA LYS A 28 20.58 4.46 -7.73
C LYS A 28 21.01 5.77 -7.08
N ALA A 29 21.93 5.69 -6.11
CA ALA A 29 22.50 6.88 -5.46
C ALA A 29 23.10 7.88 -6.47
N SER A 30 23.66 7.40 -7.58
CA SER A 30 24.22 8.25 -8.64
C SER A 30 23.18 8.99 -9.49
N ALA A 31 21.91 8.59 -9.42
CA ALA A 31 20.80 9.24 -10.14
C ALA A 31 20.10 10.30 -9.27
N LEU A 32 20.32 10.26 -7.95
CA LEU A 32 19.78 11.23 -7.00
C LEU A 32 20.51 12.58 -7.12
N GLY A 33 19.77 13.67 -6.99
CA GLY A 33 20.33 15.01 -6.85
C GLY A 33 20.77 15.28 -5.41
N GLU A 34 21.49 16.39 -5.20
CA GLU A 34 21.89 16.83 -3.85
C GLU A 34 20.68 17.09 -2.93
N ASP A 35 19.53 17.43 -3.52
CA ASP A 35 18.27 17.73 -2.81
C ASP A 35 17.37 16.50 -2.60
N SER A 36 17.77 15.30 -3.05
CA SER A 36 16.95 14.09 -2.89
C SER A 36 17.27 13.38 -1.57
N PRO A 37 16.37 13.42 -0.57
CA PRO A 37 16.69 12.97 0.78
C PRO A 37 16.70 11.45 0.93
N SER A 38 16.13 10.68 -0.01
CA SER A 38 16.04 9.21 0.09
C SER A 38 16.17 8.51 -1.26
N GLN A 39 16.66 7.27 -1.22
CA GLN A 39 16.64 6.33 -2.35
C GLN A 39 15.32 5.57 -2.47
N LEU A 40 14.44 5.64 -1.46
CA LEU A 40 13.28 4.77 -1.36
C LEU A 40 12.03 5.45 -1.91
N CYS A 41 11.39 4.79 -2.86
CA CYS A 41 10.14 5.25 -3.44
C CYS A 41 9.14 4.11 -3.54
N TYR A 42 7.85 4.41 -3.46
CA TYR A 42 6.79 3.47 -3.83
C TYR A 42 6.47 3.60 -5.32
N CYS A 43 6.56 2.52 -6.08
CA CYS A 43 6.29 2.52 -7.52
C CYS A 43 4.79 2.35 -7.80
N VAL A 44 4.13 3.45 -8.18
CA VAL A 44 2.69 3.44 -8.50
C VAL A 44 2.40 2.84 -9.90
N GLY A 45 3.37 2.87 -10.82
CA GLY A 45 3.24 2.26 -12.14
C GLY A 45 4.04 2.96 -13.23
N GLY A 46 3.46 3.04 -14.43
CA GLY A 46 4.13 3.48 -15.65
C GLY A 46 4.62 2.31 -16.50
N ASP A 47 4.72 2.52 -17.81
CA ASP A 47 5.02 1.46 -18.77
C ASP A 47 6.36 0.74 -18.48
N GLY A 48 7.31 1.41 -17.84
CA GLY A 48 8.60 0.84 -17.46
C GLY A 48 8.60 0.05 -16.15
N ALA A 49 7.46 -0.02 -15.44
CA ALA A 49 7.35 -0.74 -14.17
C ALA A 49 7.12 -2.24 -14.36
N ASP A 50 6.66 -2.67 -15.53
CA ASP A 50 6.41 -4.08 -15.85
C ASP A 50 7.71 -4.83 -16.19
N ALA A 51 7.66 -6.16 -16.04
CA ALA A 51 8.75 -7.04 -16.43
C ALA A 51 9.02 -6.95 -17.93
N ASP A 52 10.31 -6.86 -18.30
CA ASP A 52 10.80 -6.80 -19.68
C ASP A 52 10.17 -5.66 -20.51
N ALA A 53 9.75 -4.59 -19.84
CA ALA A 53 9.18 -3.42 -20.48
C ALA A 53 10.15 -2.74 -21.45
N VAL A 54 9.64 -2.43 -22.65
CA VAL A 54 10.39 -1.69 -23.68
C VAL A 54 10.52 -0.20 -23.29
N ASN A 55 9.44 0.38 -22.76
CA ASN A 55 9.46 1.73 -22.23
C ASN A 55 10.19 1.74 -20.87
N GLN A 56 10.75 2.87 -20.50
CA GLN A 56 11.56 3.02 -19.29
C GLN A 56 10.90 3.93 -18.25
N SER A 57 9.77 4.58 -18.55
CA SER A 57 9.18 5.54 -17.60
C SER A 57 8.50 4.82 -16.43
N VAL A 58 8.90 5.19 -15.21
CA VAL A 58 8.32 4.71 -13.95
C VAL A 58 7.81 5.92 -13.17
N PHE A 59 6.58 5.84 -12.67
CA PHE A 59 5.98 6.84 -11.79
C PHE A 59 6.04 6.33 -10.36
N VAL A 60 6.48 7.20 -9.45
CA VAL A 60 6.73 6.83 -8.06
C VAL A 60 6.25 7.92 -7.11
N ILE A 61 6.15 7.57 -5.83
CA ILE A 61 6.01 8.49 -4.71
C ILE A 61 7.25 8.32 -3.82
N ASP A 62 7.94 9.42 -3.52
CA ASP A 62 9.07 9.45 -2.59
C ASP A 62 8.60 9.15 -1.16
N LEU A 63 9.28 8.24 -0.45
CA LEU A 63 8.86 7.81 0.89
C LEU A 63 9.43 8.66 2.03
N TYR A 64 10.20 9.71 1.72
CA TYR A 64 10.65 10.68 2.71
C TYR A 64 9.73 11.91 2.75
N GLN A 65 9.36 12.46 1.58
CA GLN A 65 8.54 13.67 1.44
C GLN A 65 7.09 13.39 1.00
N GLY A 66 6.80 12.24 0.40
CA GLY A 66 5.48 11.92 -0.15
C GLY A 66 5.19 12.54 -1.52
N GLU A 67 6.21 13.05 -2.21
CA GLU A 67 6.04 13.73 -3.50
C GLU A 67 6.05 12.76 -4.68
N TYR A 68 5.25 13.07 -5.70
CA TYR A 68 5.26 12.31 -6.96
C TYR A 68 6.48 12.67 -7.81
N ALA A 69 7.14 11.64 -8.33
CA ALA A 69 8.26 11.80 -9.23
C ALA A 69 8.19 10.82 -10.40
N ARG A 70 8.94 11.13 -11.47
CA ARG A 70 9.13 10.26 -12.62
C ARG A 70 10.59 9.90 -12.75
N TRP A 71 10.87 8.60 -12.77
CA TRP A 71 12.20 8.03 -12.96
C TRP A 71 12.27 7.16 -14.20
N ARG A 72 13.48 6.78 -14.58
CA ARG A 72 13.68 5.71 -15.56
C ARG A 72 13.88 4.38 -14.84
N ARG A 73 13.43 3.30 -15.46
CA ARG A 73 13.67 1.92 -15.01
C ARG A 73 15.17 1.64 -14.87
N SER A 74 16.00 2.22 -15.73
CA SER A 74 17.47 2.19 -15.64
C SER A 74 18.05 2.81 -14.37
N ASP A 75 17.30 3.68 -13.69
CA ASP A 75 17.73 4.37 -12.47
C ASP A 75 17.33 3.59 -11.21
N VAL A 76 16.57 2.50 -11.37
CA VAL A 76 16.14 1.61 -10.29
C VAL A 76 17.19 0.51 -10.07
N VAL A 77 17.57 0.29 -8.81
CA VAL A 77 18.43 -0.81 -8.36
C VAL A 77 17.61 -2.11 -8.29
N GLY A 78 16.46 -2.07 -7.61
CA GLY A 78 15.60 -3.23 -7.39
C GLY A 78 14.44 -2.95 -6.45
N VAL A 79 13.72 -4.02 -6.10
CA VAL A 79 12.66 -4.04 -5.07
C VAL A 79 13.29 -4.23 -3.70
N LEU A 80 13.06 -3.30 -2.78
CA LEU A 80 13.61 -3.34 -1.43
C LEU A 80 13.07 -4.55 -0.63
N LYS A 81 13.92 -5.17 0.19
CA LYS A 81 13.49 -6.09 1.26
C LYS A 81 12.57 -5.37 2.27
N PRO A 82 11.33 -5.83 2.50
CA PRO A 82 10.37 -5.11 3.35
C PRO A 82 10.85 -4.86 4.79
N GLU A 83 11.66 -5.75 5.35
CA GLU A 83 12.25 -5.62 6.69
C GLU A 83 13.25 -4.47 6.82
N LEU A 84 13.72 -3.91 5.69
CA LEU A 84 14.62 -2.76 5.69
C LEU A 84 13.89 -1.41 5.65
N LEU A 85 12.57 -1.42 5.46
CA LEU A 85 11.76 -0.20 5.45
C LEU A 85 11.65 0.35 6.87
N SER A 86 12.10 1.58 7.07
CA SER A 86 12.07 2.24 8.38
C SER A 86 10.64 2.56 8.82
N GLU A 87 10.48 2.87 10.11
CA GLU A 87 9.20 3.32 10.66
C GLU A 87 8.67 4.59 9.97
N HIS A 88 9.56 5.54 9.64
CA HIS A 88 9.19 6.77 8.93
C HIS A 88 8.60 6.45 7.56
N GLU A 89 9.28 5.60 6.78
CA GLU A 89 8.86 5.24 5.43
C GLU A 89 7.60 4.37 5.44
N ARG A 90 7.41 3.52 6.46
CA ARG A 90 6.16 2.77 6.68
C ARG A 90 4.99 3.73 6.96
N LEU A 91 5.18 4.75 7.79
CA LEU A 91 4.18 5.78 8.07
C LEU A 91 3.92 6.69 6.86
N GLN A 92 4.91 6.92 6.00
CA GLN A 92 4.69 7.64 4.75
C GLN A 92 3.90 6.78 3.75
N LEU A 93 4.27 5.50 3.60
CA LEU A 93 3.59 4.54 2.73
C LEU A 93 2.13 4.33 3.13
N SER A 94 1.82 4.33 4.43
CA SER A 94 0.45 4.11 4.93
C SER A 94 -0.55 5.18 4.51
N GLN A 95 -0.07 6.34 4.07
CA GLN A 95 -0.88 7.48 3.62
C GLN A 95 -1.14 7.47 2.11
N ILE A 96 -0.53 6.54 1.37
CA ILE A 96 -0.63 6.48 -0.09
C ILE A 96 -1.93 5.75 -0.50
N ARG A 97 -2.68 6.35 -1.42
CA ARG A 97 -3.85 5.71 -2.05
C ARG A 97 -3.38 4.73 -3.14
N PRO A 98 -4.12 3.62 -3.37
CA PRO A 98 -3.88 2.71 -4.48
C PRO A 98 -3.81 3.40 -5.84
N ALA A 99 -3.01 2.84 -6.74
CA ALA A 99 -2.95 3.31 -8.11
C ALA A 99 -4.32 3.13 -8.78
N GLY A 100 -4.85 4.19 -9.41
CA GLY A 100 -6.18 4.17 -10.02
C GLY A 100 -7.34 4.40 -9.04
N ALA A 101 -7.07 4.73 -7.78
CA ALA A 101 -8.10 5.13 -6.83
C ALA A 101 -8.89 6.34 -7.34
N LEU A 102 -10.20 6.35 -7.08
CA LEU A 102 -11.12 7.34 -7.65
C LEU A 102 -10.88 8.75 -7.08
N PRO A 103 -11.08 9.83 -7.86
CA PRO A 103 -10.94 11.19 -7.36
C PRO A 103 -11.95 11.47 -6.24
N LEU A 104 -11.46 11.95 -5.10
CA LEU A 104 -12.28 12.17 -3.89
C LEU A 104 -13.29 13.30 -4.07
N GLU A 105 -13.05 14.20 -5.03
CA GLU A 105 -13.92 15.33 -5.36
C GLU A 105 -15.26 14.87 -5.94
N GLU A 106 -15.28 13.71 -6.59
CA GLU A 106 -16.45 13.17 -7.30
C GLU A 106 -16.97 11.86 -6.66
N HIS A 107 -16.21 11.26 -5.75
CA HIS A 107 -16.50 9.95 -5.19
C HIS A 107 -16.38 9.98 -3.66
N GLU A 108 -17.52 9.85 -3.00
CA GLU A 108 -17.58 9.90 -1.55
C GLU A 108 -16.92 8.63 -0.94
N PRO A 109 -15.91 8.78 -0.05
CA PRO A 109 -15.23 7.65 0.59
C PRO A 109 -16.21 6.73 1.29
N ARG A 110 -16.05 5.41 1.15
CA ARG A 110 -16.86 4.40 1.86
C ARG A 110 -16.12 3.76 3.02
N TYR A 111 -14.80 3.80 2.97
CA TYR A 111 -13.93 3.19 3.95
C TYR A 111 -12.77 4.12 4.28
N SER A 112 -12.19 3.88 5.46
CA SER A 112 -10.92 4.45 5.89
C SER A 112 -9.92 3.32 6.15
N GLY A 113 -8.73 3.42 5.56
CA GLY A 113 -7.63 2.49 5.76
C GLY A 113 -6.57 3.05 6.70
N TYR A 114 -6.15 2.25 7.68
CA TYR A 114 -5.11 2.60 8.65
C TYR A 114 -4.04 1.52 8.63
N SER A 115 -2.79 1.93 8.83
CA SER A 115 -1.68 1.01 9.09
C SER A 115 -0.93 1.44 10.34
N PHE A 116 -0.54 0.47 11.16
CA PHE A 116 0.08 0.70 12.46
C PHE A 116 1.46 0.07 12.50
N LEU A 117 2.36 0.74 13.20
CA LEU A 117 3.65 0.20 13.63
C LEU A 117 3.47 -0.76 14.82
N PRO A 118 4.48 -1.58 15.15
CA PRO A 118 4.42 -2.52 16.29
C PRO A 118 4.14 -1.86 17.65
N ASP A 119 4.49 -0.59 17.82
CA ASP A 119 4.21 0.16 19.05
C ASP A 119 2.84 0.87 19.05
N GLY A 120 2.02 0.61 18.03
CA GLY A 120 0.68 1.17 17.88
C GLY A 120 0.64 2.57 17.29
N ARG A 121 1.79 3.21 16.97
CA ARG A 121 1.79 4.47 16.23
C ARG A 121 1.23 4.29 14.83
N TYR A 122 0.49 5.30 14.36
CA TYR A 122 -0.09 5.36 13.02
C TYR A 122 -0.27 6.83 12.59
N THR A 123 -0.51 7.05 11.30
CA THR A 123 -0.83 8.37 10.73
C THR A 123 -2.33 8.52 10.49
N THR A 124 -2.75 9.63 9.87
CA THR A 124 -4.12 9.77 9.39
C THR A 124 -4.50 8.64 8.43
N GLY A 125 -5.76 8.19 8.53
CA GLY A 125 -6.30 7.16 7.66
C GLY A 125 -6.47 7.63 6.22
N VAL A 126 -6.45 6.68 5.30
CA VAL A 126 -6.61 6.89 3.86
C VAL A 126 -8.05 6.66 3.46
N TRP A 127 -8.62 7.59 2.71
CA TRP A 127 -9.98 7.47 2.16
C TRP A 127 -10.01 6.53 0.95
N LEU A 128 -10.94 5.57 1.00
CA LEU A 128 -11.11 4.53 -0.02
C LEU A 128 -12.57 4.51 -0.48
N CYS A 129 -12.82 4.62 -1.78
CA CYS A 129 -14.16 4.84 -2.33
C CYS A 129 -14.90 3.54 -2.67
N SER A 130 -14.22 2.40 -2.69
CA SER A 130 -14.79 1.10 -3.07
C SER A 130 -14.08 -0.08 -2.41
N GLU A 131 -14.71 -1.26 -2.45
CA GLU A 131 -14.09 -2.51 -2.00
C GLU A 131 -12.84 -2.88 -2.80
N ASN A 132 -12.78 -2.51 -4.09
CA ASN A 132 -11.57 -2.72 -4.89
C ASN A 132 -10.43 -1.85 -4.36
N GLU A 133 -10.68 -0.59 -4.01
CA GLU A 133 -9.67 0.27 -3.37
C GLU A 133 -9.25 -0.28 -2.00
N VAL A 134 -10.18 -0.88 -1.23
CA VAL A 134 -9.83 -1.58 0.01
C VAL A 134 -8.88 -2.74 -0.25
N LYS A 135 -9.21 -3.60 -1.21
CA LYS A 135 -8.37 -4.74 -1.58
C LYS A 135 -6.97 -4.27 -2.02
N ASP A 136 -6.91 -3.31 -2.93
CA ASP A 136 -5.65 -2.80 -3.46
C ASP A 136 -4.81 -2.10 -2.38
N TYR A 137 -5.45 -1.41 -1.42
CA TYR A 137 -4.77 -0.82 -0.27
C TYR A 137 -4.19 -1.90 0.65
N VAL A 138 -4.97 -2.94 0.98
CA VAL A 138 -4.49 -4.06 1.79
C VAL A 138 -3.31 -4.74 1.10
N GLU A 139 -3.42 -5.07 -0.19
CA GLU A 139 -2.33 -5.70 -0.96
C GLU A 139 -1.07 -4.83 -0.99
N MET A 140 -1.22 -3.51 -1.12
CA MET A 140 -0.10 -2.56 -1.05
C MET A 140 0.61 -2.59 0.32
N GLN A 141 -0.15 -2.60 1.41
CA GLN A 141 0.38 -2.41 2.76
C GLN A 141 0.89 -3.71 3.40
N LEU A 142 0.28 -4.86 3.04
CA LEU A 142 0.51 -6.16 3.68
C LEU A 142 2.00 -6.56 3.81
N PRO A 143 2.88 -6.33 2.82
CA PRO A 143 4.28 -6.73 2.95
C PRO A 143 5.08 -5.89 3.95
N TYR A 144 4.61 -4.68 4.28
CA TYR A 144 5.41 -3.66 4.95
C TYR A 144 4.90 -3.30 6.34
N GLN A 145 3.62 -3.49 6.62
CA GLN A 145 2.97 -3.00 7.83
C GLN A 145 2.82 -4.11 8.87
N HIS A 146 2.91 -3.72 10.16
CA HIS A 146 2.67 -4.64 11.26
C HIS A 146 1.19 -4.98 11.40
N ARG A 147 0.33 -3.96 11.30
CA ARG A 147 -1.13 -4.12 11.36
C ARG A 147 -1.82 -3.18 10.37
N ILE A 148 -2.90 -3.66 9.76
CA ILE A 148 -3.77 -2.92 8.84
C ILE A 148 -5.20 -3.03 9.37
N MET A 149 -5.92 -1.91 9.40
CA MET A 149 -7.32 -1.85 9.81
C MET A 149 -8.12 -1.05 8.79
N ILE A 150 -9.27 -1.57 8.39
CA ILE A 150 -10.23 -0.90 7.52
C ILE A 150 -11.48 -0.65 8.35
N CYS A 151 -11.99 0.58 8.32
CA CYS A 151 -13.29 0.93 8.88
C CYS A 151 -14.28 1.32 7.79
N ASP A 152 -15.57 1.13 8.05
CA ASP A 152 -16.66 1.69 7.24
C ASP A 152 -16.85 3.19 7.51
N ARG A 153 -17.90 3.78 6.91
CA ARG A 153 -18.26 5.19 7.09
C ARG A 153 -18.68 5.58 8.50
N ASN A 154 -19.05 4.62 9.34
CA ASN A 154 -19.50 4.83 10.70
C ASN A 154 -18.38 4.56 11.71
N ASP A 155 -17.13 4.45 11.24
CA ASP A 155 -15.94 4.12 12.01
C ASP A 155 -15.96 2.72 12.64
N TYR A 156 -16.82 1.80 12.16
CA TYR A 156 -16.77 0.40 12.57
C TYR A 156 -15.69 -0.34 11.80
N CYS A 157 -14.85 -1.09 12.51
CA CYS A 157 -13.88 -1.98 11.89
C CYS A 157 -14.61 -3.04 11.05
N VAL A 158 -14.20 -3.17 9.79
CA VAL A 158 -14.72 -4.17 8.84
C VAL A 158 -13.66 -5.18 8.41
N LEU A 159 -12.38 -4.86 8.59
CA LEU A 159 -11.25 -5.75 8.36
C LEU A 159 -10.08 -5.34 9.26
N GLU A 160 -9.48 -6.30 9.94
CA GLU A 160 -8.25 -6.10 10.70
C GLU A 160 -7.27 -7.24 10.41
N ILE A 161 -6.03 -6.90 10.11
CA ILE A 161 -4.97 -7.83 9.79
C ILE A 161 -3.74 -7.46 10.61
N GLU A 162 -3.16 -8.41 11.34
CA GLU A 162 -1.92 -8.23 12.09
C GLU A 162 -0.92 -9.32 11.72
N GLU A 163 0.31 -8.94 11.38
CA GLU A 163 1.38 -9.86 10.95
C GLU A 163 0.92 -10.83 9.85
N GLY A 164 0.16 -10.31 8.89
CA GLY A 164 -0.40 -11.07 7.76
C GLY A 164 -1.58 -11.99 8.10
N THR A 165 -2.03 -12.01 9.35
CA THR A 165 -3.16 -12.83 9.82
C THR A 165 -4.41 -11.97 10.00
N VAL A 166 -5.54 -12.40 9.43
CA VAL A 166 -6.83 -11.72 9.62
C VAL A 166 -7.31 -11.91 11.07
N LEU A 167 -7.47 -10.81 11.79
CA LEU A 167 -8.03 -10.76 13.15
C LEU A 167 -9.53 -10.50 13.13
N PHE A 168 -10.01 -9.68 12.20
CA PHE A 168 -11.43 -9.37 12.00
C PHE A 168 -11.75 -9.34 10.50
N PRO A 169 -12.90 -9.87 10.06
CA PRO A 169 -13.90 -10.58 10.85
C PRO A 169 -13.41 -11.96 11.32
N THR A 170 -13.81 -12.36 12.52
CA THR A 170 -13.59 -13.73 13.01
C THR A 170 -14.61 -14.70 12.39
N ALA A 171 -14.40 -16.01 12.59
CA ALA A 171 -15.38 -17.01 12.18
C ALA A 171 -16.75 -16.86 12.87
N GLU A 172 -16.80 -16.23 14.05
CA GLU A 172 -18.06 -15.92 14.74
C GLU A 172 -18.75 -14.72 14.11
N ASP A 173 -18.00 -13.67 13.76
CA ASP A 173 -18.52 -12.49 13.07
C ASP A 173 -19.11 -12.86 11.70
N ILE A 174 -18.41 -13.70 10.93
CA ILE A 174 -18.90 -14.19 9.64
C ILE A 174 -20.25 -14.92 9.81
N LYS A 175 -20.36 -15.81 10.80
CA LYS A 175 -21.60 -16.53 11.08
C LYS A 175 -22.73 -15.59 11.51
N ALA A 176 -22.43 -14.57 12.31
CA ALA A 176 -23.42 -13.59 12.73
C ALA A 176 -23.94 -12.79 11.52
N MET A 177 -23.03 -12.36 10.62
CA MET A 177 -23.39 -11.66 9.38
C MET A 177 -24.24 -12.51 8.43
N GLU A 178 -23.90 -13.79 8.25
CA GLU A 178 -24.67 -14.74 7.44
C GLU A 178 -26.11 -14.90 7.98
N GLN A 179 -26.27 -15.05 9.31
CA GLN A 179 -27.58 -15.18 9.96
C GLN A 179 -28.43 -13.91 9.82
N GLU A 180 -27.83 -12.73 9.92
CA GLU A 180 -28.52 -11.46 9.69
C GLU A 180 -28.97 -11.32 8.23
N GLN A 181 -28.14 -11.73 7.26
CA GLN A 181 -28.48 -11.70 5.84
C GLN A 181 -29.63 -12.67 5.49
N GLU A 182 -29.63 -13.87 6.06
CA GLU A 182 -30.74 -14.84 5.93
C GLU A 182 -32.04 -14.32 6.56
N ALA A 183 -31.97 -13.66 7.72
CA ALA A 183 -33.13 -13.06 8.36
C ALA A 183 -33.72 -11.91 7.52
N VAL A 184 -32.87 -11.06 6.93
CA VAL A 184 -33.31 -9.96 6.06
C VAL A 184 -33.89 -10.51 4.74
N SER A 185 -33.25 -11.50 4.11
CA SER A 185 -33.75 -12.17 2.91
C SER A 185 -35.09 -12.88 3.15
N GLY A 186 -35.25 -13.58 4.27
CA GLY A 186 -36.49 -14.27 4.63
C GLY A 186 -37.68 -13.34 4.91
N THR A 187 -37.43 -12.06 5.21
CA THR A 187 -38.51 -11.06 5.36
C THR A 187 -39.00 -10.45 4.05
N MET A 188 -38.23 -10.53 2.95
CA MET A 188 -38.62 -9.97 1.64
C MET A 188 -39.54 -10.91 0.82
N ASP A 189 -39.57 -12.21 1.11
CA ASP A 189 -40.43 -13.19 0.42
C ASP A 189 -41.87 -13.28 0.97
N MET A 190 -42.27 -12.38 1.88
CA MET A 190 -43.57 -12.39 2.56
C MET A 190 -44.47 -11.17 2.22
N THR A 191 -44.41 -10.68 0.98
CA THR A 191 -45.32 -9.64 0.44
C THR A 191 -45.73 -9.93 -1.00
#